data_AF-A0A2P8HDK3-F1
#
_entry.id   AF-A0A2P8HDK3-F1
#
_cell.length_a   1.000
_cell.length_b   1.000
_cell.length_c   1.000
_cell.angle_alpha   90.00
_cell.angle_beta   90.00
_cell.angle_gamma   90.00
#
_symmetry.space_group_name_H-M   'P 1'
#
loop_
_entity.id
_entity.type
_entity.pdbx_description
1 polymer ?
#
loop_
_entity_poly.entity_id
_entity_poly.type
_entity_poly.pdbx_seq_one_letter_code
_entity_poly.pdbx_strand_id
1 'polypeptide(L)'
;MDAKNIFIVCGRYIGRIKWEMIQGNEWSYIGIGDDYNESKVKELIERVFGSAEIYLVMDRHNSFLTDTKNATESISELLKKNEVTLSNKDFTKMMVFGKIGIVKHGERM
;
A
#
# COMPACT_ATOMS: atom_id res chain seq x y z
N MET A 1 5.43 -17.03 -2.76
CA MET A 1 4.28 -16.86 -3.69
C MET A 1 4.79 -16.10 -4.89
N ASP A 2 4.45 -16.51 -6.11
CA ASP A 2 4.85 -15.74 -7.30
C ASP A 2 3.99 -14.48 -7.48
N ALA A 3 4.45 -13.57 -8.35
CA ALA A 3 3.81 -12.27 -8.59
C ALA A 3 2.34 -12.38 -8.99
N LYS A 4 2.01 -13.36 -9.85
CA LYS A 4 0.65 -13.56 -10.35
C LYS A 4 -0.28 -13.97 -9.22
N ASN A 5 0.16 -14.92 -8.38
CA ASN A 5 -0.59 -15.38 -7.24
C ASN A 5 -0.76 -14.29 -6.18
N ILE A 6 0.27 -13.49 -5.90
CA ILE A 6 0.18 -12.33 -4.99
C ILE A 6 -0.90 -11.36 -5.49
N PHE A 7 -0.85 -10.99 -6.77
CA PHE A 7 -1.80 -10.06 -7.37
C PHE A 7 -3.25 -10.58 -7.31
N ILE A 8 -3.48 -11.83 -7.69
CA ILE A 8 -4.83 -12.45 -7.66
C ILE A 8 -5.38 -12.50 -6.23
N VAL A 9 -4.56 -12.93 -5.27
CA VAL A 9 -4.98 -13.07 -3.87
C VAL A 9 -5.25 -11.70 -3.26
N CYS A 10 -4.41 -10.70 -3.54
CA CYS A 10 -4.62 -9.32 -3.11
C CYS A 10 -5.97 -8.78 -3.62
N GLY A 11 -6.24 -8.92 -4.93
CA GLY A 11 -7.50 -8.48 -5.54
C GLY A 11 -8.74 -9.19 -4.97
N ARG A 12 -8.61 -10.45 -4.52
CA ARG A 12 -9.71 -11.17 -3.85
C ARG A 12 -10.03 -10.60 -2.47
N TYR A 13 -9.02 -10.17 -1.72
CA TYR A 13 -9.18 -9.72 -0.34
C TYR A 13 -9.39 -8.22 -0.20
N ILE A 14 -9.01 -7.40 -1.19
CA ILE A 14 -9.14 -5.94 -1.12
C ILE A 14 -10.59 -5.48 -0.88
N GLY A 15 -11.58 -6.16 -1.48
CA GLY A 15 -13.00 -5.89 -1.27
C GLY A 15 -13.54 -6.34 0.10
N ARG A 16 -12.70 -6.94 0.95
CA ARG A 16 -13.03 -7.40 2.31
C ARG A 16 -12.35 -6.57 3.39
N ILE A 17 -11.58 -5.56 3.00
CA ILE A 17 -10.92 -4.64 3.92
C ILE A 17 -11.93 -3.59 4.38
N LYS A 18 -12.01 -3.37 5.69
CA LYS A 18 -12.68 -2.20 6.25
C LYS A 18 -11.68 -1.06 6.26
N TRP A 19 -11.89 -0.07 5.41
CA TRP A 19 -11.01 1.10 5.30
C TRP A 19 -11.18 2.01 6.53
N GLU A 20 -10.06 2.54 7.01
CA GLU A 20 -10.05 3.45 8.14
C GLU A 20 -10.56 4.83 7.72
N MET A 21 -11.49 5.38 8.49
CA MET A 21 -12.07 6.70 8.24
C MET A 21 -11.27 7.78 8.98
N ILE A 22 -10.63 8.66 8.22
CA ILE A 22 -9.87 9.80 8.71
C ILE A 22 -10.70 11.05 8.43
N GLN A 23 -11.22 11.70 9.49
CA GLN A 23 -12.05 12.90 9.39
C GLN A 23 -13.26 12.76 8.45
N GLY A 24 -13.87 11.58 8.39
CA GLY A 24 -15.03 11.31 7.53
C GLY A 24 -14.68 10.90 6.10
N ASN A 25 -13.40 10.67 5.78
CA ASN A 25 -12.96 10.18 4.46
C ASN A 25 -12.01 8.98 4.62
N GLU A 26 -12.07 8.00 3.72
CA GLU A 26 -11.12 6.86 3.69
C GLU A 26 -9.73 7.28 3.21
N TRP A 27 -9.63 8.43 2.54
CA TRP A 27 -8.44 8.86 1.82
C TRP A 27 -7.70 9.98 2.56
N SER A 28 -6.37 9.85 2.61
CA SER A 28 -5.44 10.88 3.07
C SER A 28 -4.54 11.34 1.93
N TYR A 29 -4.39 12.66 1.77
CA TYR A 29 -3.44 13.21 0.80
C TYR A 29 -1.99 13.07 1.29
N ILE A 30 -1.11 12.55 0.45
CA ILE A 30 0.32 12.36 0.70
C ILE A 30 1.21 13.15 -0.28
N GLY A 31 0.60 13.85 -1.25
CA GLY A 31 1.34 14.58 -2.27
C GLY A 31 1.81 13.71 -3.44
N ILE A 32 2.26 14.38 -4.50
CA ILE A 32 2.87 13.74 -5.68
C ILE A 32 3.98 14.64 -6.23
N GLY A 33 5.01 14.03 -6.84
CA GLY A 33 6.13 14.79 -7.39
C GLY A 33 6.87 15.54 -6.28
N ASP A 34 7.00 16.85 -6.44
CA ASP A 34 7.71 17.72 -5.49
C ASP A 34 6.93 17.90 -4.17
N ASP A 35 5.62 17.68 -4.17
CA ASP A 35 4.78 17.77 -2.97
C ASP A 35 4.74 16.46 -2.17
N TYR A 36 5.43 15.41 -2.63
CA TYR A 36 5.39 14.10 -1.99
C TYR A 36 5.98 14.15 -0.57
N ASN A 37 5.15 13.83 0.43
CA ASN A 37 5.55 13.85 1.82
C ASN A 37 6.04 12.46 2.26
N GLU A 38 7.34 12.24 2.06
CA GLU A 38 8.00 10.97 2.40
C GLU A 38 7.85 10.61 3.88
N SER A 39 8.05 11.56 4.80
CA SER A 39 7.92 11.34 6.24
C SER A 39 6.53 10.84 6.61
N LYS A 40 5.48 11.44 6.04
CA LYS A 40 4.09 11.02 6.26
C LYS A 40 3.85 9.60 5.74
N VAL A 41 4.36 9.26 4.56
CA VAL A 41 4.19 7.91 4.01
C VAL A 41 4.90 6.88 4.87
N LYS A 42 6.14 7.17 5.30
CA LYS A 42 6.90 6.31 6.19
C LYS A 42 6.15 6.04 7.50
N GLU A 43 5.68 7.09 8.17
CA GLU A 43 4.93 6.98 9.42
C GLU A 43 3.66 6.14 9.24
N LEU A 44 2.93 6.32 8.14
CA LEU A 44 1.73 5.53 7.84
C LEU A 44 2.06 4.04 7.66
N ILE A 45 3.10 3.72 6.89
CA ILE A 45 3.51 2.34 6.63
C ILE A 45 3.96 1.66 7.92
N GLU A 46 4.81 2.33 8.70
CA GLU A 46 5.30 1.83 10.00
C GLU A 46 4.15 1.64 10.99
N ARG A 47 3.18 2.56 11.02
CA ARG A 47 1.99 2.43 11.89
C ARG A 47 1.13 1.22 11.53
N VAL A 48 0.91 0.96 10.24
CA VAL A 48 -0.01 -0.10 9.79
C VAL A 48 0.65 -1.48 9.82
N PHE A 49 1.92 -1.57 9.39
CA PHE A 49 2.61 -2.83 9.17
C PHE A 49 3.76 -3.09 10.15
N GLY A 50 4.25 -2.08 10.87
CA GLY A 50 5.44 -2.19 11.72
C GLY A 50 6.71 -2.45 10.91
N SER A 51 7.71 -3.05 11.54
CA SER A 51 8.91 -3.56 10.87
C SER A 51 8.67 -5.00 10.39
N ALA A 52 7.85 -5.15 9.35
CA ALA A 52 7.45 -6.45 8.82
C ALA A 52 7.82 -6.59 7.33
N GLU A 53 7.93 -7.84 6.89
CA GLU A 53 7.88 -8.17 5.47
C GLU A 53 6.43 -8.08 4.97
N ILE A 54 6.24 -7.34 3.88
CA ILE A 54 4.96 -7.05 3.24
C ILE A 54 5.01 -7.39 1.75
N TYR A 55 3.84 -7.62 1.17
CA TYR A 55 3.69 -7.69 -0.27
C TYR A 55 3.54 -6.28 -0.84
N LEU A 56 4.35 -5.97 -1.84
CA LEU A 56 4.16 -4.84 -2.74
C LEU A 56 3.49 -5.36 -4.00
N VAL A 57 2.30 -4.84 -4.30
CA VAL A 57 1.41 -5.34 -5.35
C VAL A 57 1.12 -4.21 -6.35
N MET A 58 1.44 -4.47 -7.62
CA MET A 58 1.20 -3.52 -8.72
C MET A 58 0.42 -4.17 -9.85
N ASP A 59 0.92 -5.30 -10.35
CA ASP A 59 0.28 -6.08 -11.40
C ASP A 59 0.67 -7.57 -11.31
N ARG A 60 0.15 -8.38 -12.23
CA ARG A 60 0.37 -9.84 -12.28
C ARG A 60 1.83 -10.28 -12.51
N HIS A 61 2.72 -9.36 -12.88
CA HIS A 61 4.14 -9.61 -13.16
C HIS A 61 5.07 -8.92 -12.16
N ASN A 62 4.65 -7.79 -11.59
CA ASN A 62 5.49 -6.93 -10.76
C ASN A 62 5.03 -6.88 -9.29
N SER A 63 4.52 -7.99 -8.77
CA SER A 63 4.17 -8.11 -7.35
C SER A 63 5.17 -9.01 -6.62
N PHE A 64 5.65 -8.61 -5.45
CA PHE A 64 6.71 -9.32 -4.73
C PHE A 64 6.68 -9.05 -3.22
N LEU A 65 7.44 -9.85 -2.46
CA LEU A 65 7.65 -9.64 -1.03
C LEU A 65 8.84 -8.69 -0.83
N THR A 66 8.68 -7.72 0.07
CA THR A 66 9.72 -6.75 0.43
C THR A 66 9.56 -6.35 1.90
N ASP A 67 10.48 -5.58 2.45
CA ASP A 67 10.33 -4.98 3.77
C ASP A 67 9.72 -3.57 3.69
N THR A 68 9.22 -3.06 4.82
CA THR A 68 8.60 -1.73 4.89
C THR A 68 9.53 -0.59 4.53
N LYS A 69 10.85 -0.74 4.75
CA LYS A 69 11.84 0.28 4.42
C LYS A 69 11.98 0.41 2.90
N ASN A 70 12.25 -0.70 2.22
CA ASN A 70 12.38 -0.78 0.76
C ASN A 70 11.07 -0.38 0.06
N ALA A 71 9.92 -0.74 0.63
CA ALA A 71 8.62 -0.29 0.12
C ALA A 71 8.48 1.23 0.20
N THR A 72 8.84 1.85 1.32
CA THR A 72 8.77 3.31 1.51
C THR A 72 9.63 4.05 0.49
N GLU A 73 10.85 3.59 0.28
CA GLU A 73 11.79 4.17 -0.69
C GLU A 73 11.29 4.05 -2.13
N SER A 74 10.57 2.96 -2.47
CA SER A 74 10.10 2.70 -3.83
C SER A 74 8.79 3.40 -4.19
N ILE A 75 7.92 3.72 -3.21
CA ILE A 75 6.54 4.19 -3.48
C ILE A 75 6.49 5.47 -4.32
N SER A 76 7.39 6.43 -4.05
CA SER A 76 7.39 7.73 -4.73
C SER A 76 7.60 7.59 -6.25
N GLU A 77 8.48 6.67 -6.66
CA GLU A 77 8.75 6.39 -8.07
C GLU A 77 7.65 5.54 -8.70
N LEU A 78 7.15 4.54 -7.97
CA LEU A 78 6.13 3.62 -8.47
C LEU A 78 4.79 4.34 -8.71
N LEU A 79 4.43 5.29 -7.85
CA LEU A 79 3.18 6.06 -7.96
C LEU A 79 3.08 6.90 -9.24
N LYS A 80 4.21 7.25 -9.86
CA LYS A 80 4.23 7.97 -11.15
C LYS A 80 3.64 7.14 -12.29
N LYS A 81 3.65 5.80 -12.16
CA LYS A 81 3.28 4.87 -13.23
C LYS A 81 2.06 4.03 -12.88
N ASN A 82 1.98 3.56 -11.65
CA ASN A 82 1.04 2.53 -11.22
C ASN A 82 0.32 2.93 -9.93
N GLU A 83 -0.86 2.37 -9.72
CA GLU A 83 -1.38 2.25 -8.36
C GLU A 83 -0.58 1.18 -7.63
N VAL A 84 -0.30 1.41 -6.35
CA VAL A 84 0.51 0.50 -5.54
C VAL A 84 -0.33 0.06 -4.36
N THR A 85 -0.42 -1.24 -4.12
CA THR A 85 -1.03 -1.79 -2.92
C THR A 85 0.03 -2.48 -2.08
N LEU A 86 0.11 -2.11 -0.80
CA LEU A 86 0.85 -2.85 0.20
C LEU A 86 -0.10 -3.76 0.96
N SER A 87 0.37 -4.96 1.32
CA SER A 87 -0.39 -5.87 2.16
C SER A 87 0.52 -6.68 3.07
N ASN A 88 0.05 -7.04 4.26
CA ASN A 88 0.76 -8.05 5.06
C ASN A 88 0.62 -9.44 4.43
N LYS A 89 1.41 -10.41 4.90
CA LYS A 89 1.44 -11.77 4.32
C LYS A 89 0.09 -12.50 4.35
N ASP A 90 -0.76 -12.19 5.32
CA ASP A 90 -2.07 -12.83 5.50
C ASP A 90 -3.20 -12.13 4.73
N PHE A 91 -2.89 -11.03 4.04
CA PHE A 91 -3.87 -10.18 3.35
C PHE A 91 -4.98 -9.69 4.28
N THR A 92 -4.65 -9.47 5.56
CA THR A 92 -5.57 -8.93 6.57
C THR A 92 -5.46 -7.42 6.69
N LYS A 93 -4.28 -6.84 6.45
CA LYS A 93 -4.02 -5.40 6.42
C LYS A 93 -3.62 -4.99 5.02
N MET A 94 -4.15 -3.87 4.56
CA MET A 94 -3.84 -3.32 3.25
C MET A 94 -3.71 -1.81 3.28
N MET A 95 -2.87 -1.29 2.40
CA MET A 95 -2.71 0.13 2.14
C MET A 95 -2.64 0.34 0.63
N VAL A 96 -3.48 1.22 0.10
CA VAL A 96 -3.63 1.46 -1.33
C VAL A 96 -3.22 2.90 -1.62
N PHE A 97 -2.23 3.05 -2.48
CA PHE A 97 -1.72 4.32 -2.97
C PHE A 97 -2.25 4.58 -4.37
N GLY A 98 -2.94 5.71 -4.52
CA GLY A 98 -3.49 6.18 -5.78
C GLY A 98 -2.55 7.15 -6.49
N LYS A 99 -2.62 7.16 -7.82
CA LYS A 99 -1.80 8.02 -8.71
C LYS A 99 -1.97 9.53 -8.49
N ILE A 100 -3.00 9.94 -7.76
CA ILE A 100 -3.29 11.35 -7.47
C ILE A 100 -2.71 11.79 -6.11
N GLY A 101 -1.74 11.06 -5.57
CA GLY A 101 -1.10 11.41 -4.30
C GLY A 101 -2.01 11.18 -3.10
N ILE A 102 -2.85 10.16 -3.14
CA ILE A 102 -3.72 9.76 -2.03
C ILE A 102 -3.37 8.37 -1.54
N VAL A 103 -3.62 8.11 -0.27
CA VAL A 103 -3.48 6.81 0.35
C VAL A 103 -4.72 6.49 1.17
N LYS A 104 -5.12 5.23 1.19
CA LYS A 104 -6.04 4.69 2.19
C LYS A 104 -5.47 3.41 2.78
N HIS A 105 -5.83 3.10 4.02
CA HIS A 105 -5.45 1.85 4.64
C HIS A 105 -6.60 1.29 5.46
N GLY A 106 -6.51 0.01 5.80
CA GLY A 106 -7.53 -0.67 6.57
C GLY A 106 -7.14 -2.09 6.88
N GLU A 107 -8.03 -2.75 7.59
CA GLU A 107 -7.86 -4.14 7.96
C GLU A 107 -9.18 -4.92 7.90
N ARG A 108 -9.08 -6.24 7.78
CA ARG A 108 -10.21 -7.14 7.99
C ARG A 108 -10.16 -7.63 9.44
N MET A 109 -11.30 -7.51 10.13
CA MET A 109 -11.53 -8.17 11.42
C MET A 109 -11.77 -9.67 11.22
#